data_AF-A0AAU7ZX16-F1
#
_entry.id   AF-A0AAU7ZX16-F1
#
_cell.length_a   1.000
_cell.length_b   1.000
_cell.length_c   1.000
_cell.angle_alpha   90.00
_cell.angle_beta   90.00
_cell.angle_gamma   90.00
#
_symmetry.space_group_name_H-M   'P 1'
#
loop_
_entity.id
_entity.type
_entity.pdbx_description
1 polymer ?
#
loop_
_entity_poly.entity_id
_entity_poly.type
_entity_poly.pdbx_seq_one_letter_code
_entity_poly.pdbx_strand_id
1 'polypeptide(L)' 'MSPTVSRSFNAPEFSLKSPDGKTVSLSDNRKHWTVVNFWGTWCGPCIVELPEMESIARTGHRGSM' A
#
# COMPACT_ATOMS: atom_id res chain seq x y z
N MET A 1 19.14 6.14 4.39
CA MET A 1 19.02 5.00 5.34
C MET A 1 17.67 4.37 5.08
N SER A 2 17.64 3.17 4.47
CA SER A 2 16.37 2.47 4.27
C SER A 2 15.97 1.82 5.60
N PRO A 3 14.73 1.96 6.07
CA PRO A 3 14.29 1.23 7.25
C PRO A 3 14.36 -0.27 6.95
N THR A 4 15.13 -1.00 7.77
CA THR A 4 15.21 -2.45 7.66
C THR A 4 13.84 -3.04 8.00
N VAL A 5 13.19 -3.66 7.01
CA VAL A 5 11.99 -4.47 7.26
C VAL A 5 12.45 -5.77 7.91
N SER A 6 12.35 -5.86 9.24
CA SER A 6 12.50 -7.12 9.95
C SER A 6 11.17 -7.87 9.89
N ARG A 7 11.23 -9.21 9.84
CA ARG A 7 10.03 -10.06 9.91
C ARG A 7 9.46 -9.99 11.34
N SER A 8 8.78 -8.89 11.62
CA SER A 8 8.03 -8.62 12.85
C SER A 8 6.59 -9.09 12.70
N PHE A 9 5.88 -9.26 13.81
CA PHE A 9 4.46 -9.65 13.79
C PHE A 9 3.56 -8.60 13.12
N ASN A 10 3.99 -7.35 13.05
CA ASN A 10 3.26 -6.25 12.42
C ASN A 10 4.13 -5.57 11.37
N ALA A 11 3.48 -5.05 10.32
CA ALA A 11 4.14 -4.17 9.36
C ALA A 11 4.63 -2.88 10.05
N PRO A 12 5.76 -2.28 9.62
CA PRO A 12 6.25 -1.04 10.18
C PRO A 12 5.23 0.09 10.05
N GLU A 13 5.01 0.83 11.12
CA GLU A 13 4.14 2.00 11.09
C GLU A 13 4.76 3.14 10.26
N PHE A 14 3.91 3.78 9.47
CA PHE A 14 4.27 5.00 8.74
C PHE A 14 3.10 5.97 8.68
N SER A 15 3.42 7.24 8.46
CA SER A 15 2.45 8.29 8.17
C SER A 15 3.03 9.21 7.10
N LEU A 16 2.28 9.41 6.02
CA LEU A 16 2.72 10.13 4.85
C LEU A 16 1.74 11.25 4.49
N LYS A 17 2.25 12.30 3.87
CA LYS A 17 1.41 13.32 3.24
C LYS A 17 0.98 12.83 1.87
N SER A 18 -0.32 12.77 1.64
CA SER A 18 -0.89 12.52 0.32
C SER A 18 -0.77 13.78 -0.56
N PRO A 19 -0.91 13.63 -1.89
CA PRO A 19 -0.86 14.77 -2.82
C PRO A 19 -1.92 15.85 -2.55
N ASP A 20 -3.04 15.51 -1.91
CA ASP A 20 -4.09 16.45 -1.48
C ASP A 20 -3.81 17.11 -0.11
N GLY A 21 -2.63 16.86 0.48
CA GLY A 21 -2.19 17.47 1.74
C GLY A 21 -2.67 16.76 3.02
N LYS A 22 -3.51 15.74 2.91
CA LYS A 22 -3.95 14.93 4.04
C LYS A 22 -2.80 14.08 4.57
N THR A 23 -2.87 13.74 5.85
CA THR A 23 -1.98 12.72 6.42
C THR A 23 -2.69 11.37 6.32
N VAL A 24 -2.01 10.37 5.78
CA VAL A 24 -2.49 8.99 5.70
C VAL A 24 -1.56 8.12 6.54
N SER A 25 -2.13 7.32 7.44
CA SER A 25 -1.40 6.37 8.29
C SER A 25 -1.74 4.93 7.92
N LEU A 26 -0.76 4.02 8.06
CA LEU A 26 -1.03 2.59 7.97
C LEU A 26 -2.09 2.14 8.99
N SER A 27 -2.09 2.78 10.17
CA SER A 27 -3.02 2.48 11.25
C SER A 27 -4.49 2.78 10.92
N ASP A 28 -4.75 3.59 9.89
CA ASP A 28 -6.12 3.91 9.45
C ASP A 28 -6.84 2.70 8.84
N ASN A 29 -6.09 1.68 8.39
CA ASN A 29 -6.61 0.53 7.64
C ASN A 29 -6.51 -0.82 8.37
N ARG A 30 -6.32 -0.84 9.71
CA ARG A 30 -6.10 -2.08 10.48
C ARG A 30 -7.22 -3.13 10.44
N LYS A 31 -8.42 -2.76 10.01
CA LYS A 31 -9.59 -3.66 9.95
C LYS A 31 -9.66 -4.48 8.66
N HIS A 32 -8.82 -4.17 7.69
CA HIS A 32 -8.82 -4.79 6.37
C HIS A 32 -7.42 -5.27 6.00
N TRP A 33 -7.35 -6.34 5.22
CA TRP A 33 -6.13 -6.70 4.53
C TRP A 33 -5.69 -5.50 3.67
N THR A 34 -4.49 -5.00 3.96
CA THR A 34 -3.95 -3.80 3.34
C THR A 34 -2.68 -4.15 2.59
N VAL A 35 -2.66 -3.90 1.29
CA VAL A 35 -1.47 -4.03 0.45
C VAL A 35 -0.90 -2.63 0.21
N VAL A 36 0.38 -2.45 0.53
CA VAL A 36 1.10 -1.19 0.30
C VAL A 36 2.06 -1.39 -0.86
N ASN A 37 1.83 -0.67 -1.96
CA ASN A 37 2.67 -0.71 -3.15
C ASN A 37 3.48 0.60 -3.28
N PHE A 38 4.81 0.51 -3.22
CA PHE A 38 5.71 1.67 -3.39
C PHE A 38 6.18 1.74 -4.85
N TRP A 39 5.73 2.77 -5.58
CA TRP A 39 6.10 3.00 -6.97
C TRP A 39 6.34 4.49 -7.25
N GLY A 40 6.78 4.83 -8.46
CA GLY A 40 6.94 6.22 -8.90
C GLY A 40 6.70 6.38 -10.40
N THR A 41 6.47 7.61 -10.85
CA THR A 41 6.18 7.93 -12.27
C THR A 41 7.30 7.58 -13.24
N TRP A 42 8.50 7.36 -12.71
CA TRP A 42 9.68 6.92 -13.45
C TRP A 42 9.83 5.39 -13.48
N CYS A 43 9.01 4.64 -12.75
CA CYS A 43 9.01 3.18 -12.79
C CYS A 43 8.11 2.65 -13.91
N GLY A 44 8.68 2.49 -15.10
CA GLY A 44 7.96 1.96 -16.28
C GLY A 44 7.23 0.65 -16.03
N PRO A 45 7.89 -0.41 -15.51
CA PRO A 45 7.23 -1.69 -15.23
C PRO A 45 6.09 -1.55 -14.20
N CYS A 46 6.29 -0.78 -13.12
CA CYS A 46 5.26 -0.56 -12.11
C CYS A 46 3.98 0.02 -12.72
N ILE A 47 4.11 1.00 -13.64
CA ILE A 47 2.96 1.65 -14.29
C ILE A 47 2.16 0.65 -15.12
N VAL A 48 2.83 -0.31 -15.78
CA VAL A 48 2.18 -1.39 -16.54
C VAL A 48 1.37 -2.31 -15.62
N GLU A 49 1.81 -2.51 -14.37
CA GLU A 49 1.16 -3.37 -13.38
C GLU A 49 0.00 -2.67 -12.61
N LEU A 50 -0.01 -1.34 -12.54
CA LEU A 50 -1.03 -0.57 -11.80
C LEU A 50 -2.50 -0.89 -12.17
N PRO A 51 -2.88 -1.07 -13.46
CA PRO A 51 -4.27 -1.38 -13.81
C PRO A 51 -4.76 -2.69 -13.19
N GLU A 52 -3.88 -3.68 -13.07
CA GLU A 52 -4.21 -4.95 -12.41
C GLU A 52 -4.35 -4.76 -10.90
N MET A 53 -3.47 -3.98 -10.28
CA MET A 53 -3.59 -3.64 -8.85
C MET A 53 -4.89 -2.91 -8.53
N GLU A 54 -5.33 -1.99 -9.40
CA GLU A 54 -6.62 -1.30 -9.27
C GLU A 54 -7.80 -2.27 -9.42
N SER A 55 -7.70 -3.23 -10.36
CA SER A 55 -8.70 -4.28 -10.51
C SER A 55 -8.82 -5.13 -9.24
N ILE A 56 -7.70 -5.50 -8.63
CA ILE A 56 -7.65 -6.23 -7.36
C ILE A 56 -8.23 -5.40 -6.22
N ALA A 57 -7.89 -4.11 -6.12
CA ALA A 57 -8.46 -3.24 -5.09
C ALA A 57 -10.00 -3.16 -5.17
N ARG A 58 -10.54 -3.13 -6.39
CA ARG A 58 -11.99 -3.07 -6.63
C ARG A 58 -12.72 -4.40 -6.42
N THR A 59 -12.07 -5.53 -6.71
CA THR A 59 -12.69 -6.87 -6.70
C THR A 59 -12.36 -7.68 -5.45
N GLY A 60 -11.23 -7.40 -4.80
CA GLY A 60 -10.58 -8.16 -3.74
C GLY A 60 -11.31 -8.18 -2.39
N HIS A 61 -12.47 -7.54 -2.28
CA HIS A 61 -13.35 -7.70 -1.11
C HIS A 61 -14.13 -9.02 -1.10
N ARG A 62 -13.99 -9.87 -2.13
CA ARG A 62 -14.62 -11.20 -2.23
C ARG A 62 -13.62 -12.32 -1.90
N GLY A 63 -13.07 -12.31 -0.69
CA GLY A 63 -12.07 -13.31 -0.32
C GLY A 63 -11.57 -13.20 1.11
N SER A 64 -12.48 -13.07 2.08
CA SER A 64 -12.16 -13.28 3.50
C SER A 64 -12.77 -14.60 3.92
N MET A 65 -12.00 -15.67 3.81
CA MET A 65 -11.98 -16.73 4.82
C MET A 65 -10.67 -16.60 5.57
#